data_AF-A0A4R3WWR1-F1
#
_entry.id   AF-A0A4R3WWR1-F1
#
_cell.length_a   1.000
_cell.length_b   1.000
_cell.length_c   1.000
_cell.angle_alpha   90.00
_cell.angle_beta   90.00
_cell.angle_gamma   90.00
#
_symmetry.space_group_name_H-M   'P 1'
#
loop_
_entity.id
_entity.type
_entity.pdbx_description
1 polymer ?
#
loop_
_entity_poly.entity_id
_entity_poly.type
_entity_poly.pdbx_seq_one_letter_code
_entity_poly.pdbx_strand_id
1 'polypeptide(L)'
;MNYAFEDYGDIQGERSLRIAISVHLVVSLGVRWIIEDGYDSQFRNQAHPIASLHGLDQAGRVLYTGTFSKALLPSLRIGYPVARADLVPAFCAVRPAVDRSPPSSRQRVIANFLEEGYFPVHLRRLRERLRASRDMMAGFLAERLADHVAVLLPDQGINLTVRSTGSWDDVTDVCAVALKKGVVVIPLSRMNVVSTKRSRLLLGFPGFPRRRRI
;
A
#
# COMPACT_ATOMS: atom_id res chain seq x y z
N MET A 1 4.91 -3.75 1.78
CA MET A 1 5.98 -4.12 2.74
C MET A 1 5.86 -3.39 4.09
N ASN A 2 4.68 -2.87 4.48
CA ASN A 2 4.51 -2.07 5.71
C ASN A 2 4.06 -2.87 6.95
N TYR A 3 3.75 -4.16 6.83
CA TYR A 3 3.20 -4.98 7.93
C TYR A 3 4.26 -5.64 8.83
N ALA A 4 5.56 -5.45 8.53
CA ALA A 4 6.67 -6.09 9.24
C ALA A 4 7.35 -5.20 10.31
N PHE A 5 6.95 -3.93 10.46
CA PHE A 5 7.72 -2.94 11.24
C PHE A 5 6.99 -2.36 12.47
N GLU A 6 5.85 -2.93 12.88
CA GLU A 6 5.05 -2.40 14.01
C GLU A 6 5.60 -2.72 15.41
N ASP A 7 6.67 -3.51 15.54
CA ASP A 7 7.29 -3.79 16.85
C ASP A 7 8.28 -2.67 17.30
N TYR A 8 8.29 -1.51 16.63
CA TYR A 8 9.12 -0.36 17.01
C TYR A 8 8.24 0.87 17.29
N GLY A 9 8.35 1.39 18.51
CA GLY A 9 7.51 2.46 19.06
C GLY A 9 7.37 3.72 18.19
N ASP A 10 6.27 4.42 18.43
CA ASP A 10 5.80 5.61 17.73
C ASP A 10 6.67 6.83 18.05
N ILE A 11 7.67 7.10 17.21
CA ILE A 11 8.37 8.38 17.14
C ILE A 11 8.59 8.71 15.67
N GLN A 12 7.76 9.59 15.10
CA GLN A 12 7.81 9.95 13.68
C GLN A 12 9.17 10.51 13.22
N GLY A 13 9.92 11.16 14.12
CA GLY A 13 11.28 11.65 13.85
C GLY A 13 12.32 10.54 13.68
N GLU A 14 12.15 9.40 14.36
CA GLU A 14 13.07 8.25 14.26
C GLU A 14 12.82 7.40 13.01
N ARG A 15 11.62 7.43 12.44
CA ARG A 15 11.23 6.54 11.34
C ARG A 15 11.99 6.87 10.04
N SER A 16 12.14 8.14 9.72
CA SER A 16 12.93 8.60 8.56
C SER A 16 14.42 8.29 8.72
N LEU A 17 14.96 8.43 9.94
CA LEU A 17 16.32 8.05 10.29
C LEU A 17 16.54 6.53 10.16
N ARG A 18 15.61 5.72 10.67
CA ARG A 18 15.65 4.25 10.53
C ARG A 18 15.60 3.80 9.06
N ILE A 19 14.79 4.45 8.23
CA ILE A 19 14.73 4.18 6.79
C ILE A 19 16.07 4.53 6.13
N ALA A 20 16.61 5.72 6.40
CA ALA A 20 17.91 6.14 5.87
C ALA A 20 19.05 5.19 6.30
N ILE A 21 19.07 4.78 7.56
CA ILE A 21 20.04 3.80 8.09
C ILE A 21 19.87 2.44 7.42
N SER A 22 18.64 1.96 7.25
CA SER A 22 18.37 0.67 6.60
C SER A 22 18.88 0.66 5.16
N VAL A 23 18.71 1.77 4.43
CA VAL A 23 19.18 1.91 3.06
C VAL A 23 20.69 1.99 2.99
N HIS A 24 21.32 2.78 3.88
CA HIS A 24 22.77 2.81 3.99
C HIS A 24 23.34 1.42 4.29
N LEU A 25 22.72 0.68 5.21
CA LEU A 25 23.15 -0.65 5.63
C LEU A 25 22.97 -1.68 4.50
N VAL A 26 21.82 -1.69 3.83
CA VAL A 26 21.56 -2.57 2.66
C VAL A 26 22.55 -2.28 1.54
N VAL A 27 22.86 -1.01 1.28
CA VAL A 27 23.88 -0.62 0.30
C VAL A 27 25.28 -1.07 0.74
N SER A 28 25.64 -0.94 2.03
CA SER A 28 26.92 -1.42 2.56
C SER A 28 27.08 -2.94 2.49
N LEU A 29 25.98 -3.69 2.46
CA LEU A 29 25.94 -5.14 2.27
C LEU A 29 26.08 -5.57 0.79
N GLY A 30 26.39 -4.62 -0.12
CA GLY A 30 26.64 -4.91 -1.54
C GLY A 30 25.39 -4.90 -2.42
N VAL A 31 24.22 -4.53 -1.87
CA VAL A 31 23.01 -4.33 -2.69
C VAL A 31 23.19 -3.09 -3.58
N ARG A 32 23.09 -3.30 -4.90
CA ARG A 32 23.34 -2.24 -5.89
C ARG A 32 22.13 -1.32 -6.11
N TRP A 33 20.92 -1.88 -6.03
CA TRP A 33 19.67 -1.17 -6.33
C TRP A 33 18.59 -1.51 -5.31
N ILE A 34 17.79 -0.52 -4.95
CA ILE A 34 16.58 -0.67 -4.14
C ILE A 34 15.39 -0.32 -5.02
N ILE A 35 14.37 -1.17 -5.04
CA ILE A 35 13.11 -0.87 -5.74
C ILE A 35 12.08 -0.43 -4.69
N GLU A 36 11.65 0.82 -4.76
CA GLU A 36 10.58 1.38 -3.94
C GLU A 36 9.26 1.29 -4.70
N ASP A 37 8.41 0.32 -4.36
CA ASP A 37 7.06 0.23 -4.90
C ASP A 37 6.09 1.15 -4.14
N GLY A 38 5.75 2.26 -4.78
CA GLY A 38 4.86 3.28 -4.26
C GLY A 38 3.37 3.03 -4.52
N TYR A 39 2.92 1.77 -4.66
CA TYR A 39 1.54 1.43 -5.05
C TYR A 39 0.44 2.09 -4.20
N ASP A 40 0.72 2.41 -2.93
CA ASP A 40 -0.21 3.07 -2.00
C ASP A 40 0.33 4.38 -1.41
N SER A 41 1.42 4.92 -1.95
CA SER A 41 2.07 6.18 -1.50
C SER A 41 1.08 7.35 -1.44
N GLN A 42 0.07 7.30 -2.30
CA GLN A 42 -0.96 8.31 -2.45
C GLN A 42 -2.07 8.23 -1.39
N PHE A 43 -2.18 7.17 -0.58
CA PHE A 43 -3.28 6.95 0.37
C PHE A 43 -2.86 7.09 1.84
N ARG A 44 -2.09 8.13 2.17
CA ARG A 44 -1.74 8.42 3.56
C ARG A 44 -2.91 9.07 4.30
N ASN A 45 -3.12 8.65 5.55
CA ASN A 45 -4.16 9.16 6.44
C ASN A 45 -3.67 10.30 7.33
N GLN A 46 -2.36 10.44 7.51
CA GLN A 46 -1.75 11.49 8.33
C GLN A 46 -1.59 12.81 7.57
N ALA A 47 -1.49 13.91 8.31
CA ALA A 47 -1.36 15.27 7.76
C ALA A 47 0.01 15.53 7.11
N HIS A 48 1.08 14.89 7.58
CA HIS A 48 2.44 15.12 7.09
C HIS A 48 2.88 14.00 6.12
N PRO A 49 3.28 14.34 4.89
CA PRO A 49 3.84 13.36 3.97
C PRO A 49 5.22 12.90 4.46
N ILE A 50 5.40 11.58 4.58
CA ILE A 50 6.74 10.99 4.73
C ILE A 50 7.41 11.05 3.37
N ALA A 51 8.63 11.59 3.31
CA ALA A 51 9.44 11.60 2.10
C ALA A 51 9.60 10.17 1.57
N SER A 52 9.46 9.99 0.25
CA SER A 52 9.77 8.70 -0.37
C SER A 52 11.24 8.37 -0.16
N LEU A 53 11.57 7.09 -0.16
CA LEU A 53 12.96 6.68 -0.06
C LEU A 53 13.78 7.25 -1.23
N HIS A 54 13.20 7.25 -2.44
CA HIS A 54 13.77 7.92 -3.60
C HIS A 54 14.02 9.42 -3.36
N GLY A 55 13.12 10.12 -2.66
CA GLY A 55 13.30 11.54 -2.34
C GLY A 55 14.44 11.81 -1.35
N LEU A 56 14.86 10.79 -0.59
CA LEU A 56 15.97 10.86 0.36
C LEU A 56 17.29 10.34 -0.23
N ASP A 57 17.24 9.69 -1.38
CA ASP A 57 18.39 8.99 -1.96
C ASP A 57 19.35 9.92 -2.70
N GLN A 58 20.45 10.26 -2.03
CA GLN A 58 21.54 11.05 -2.61
C GLN A 58 22.47 10.22 -3.49
N ALA A 59 22.46 8.89 -3.37
CA ALA A 59 23.37 8.01 -4.11
C ALA A 59 22.80 7.56 -5.47
N GLY A 60 21.52 7.85 -5.72
CA GLY A 60 20.83 7.47 -6.95
C GLY A 60 20.81 5.95 -7.15
N ARG A 61 20.47 5.20 -6.09
CA ARG A 61 20.34 3.74 -6.04
C ARG A 61 18.89 3.27 -5.85
N VAL A 62 17.95 4.19 -5.66
CA VAL A 62 16.54 3.86 -5.44
C VAL A 62 15.77 4.08 -6.74
N LEU A 63 15.12 3.02 -7.22
CA LEU A 63 14.20 3.04 -8.34
C LEU A 63 12.79 3.08 -7.79
N TYR A 64 12.09 4.20 -7.93
CA TYR A 64 10.71 4.30 -7.49
C TYR A 64 9.77 3.81 -8.58
N THR A 65 8.73 3.07 -8.23
CA THR A 65 7.67 2.68 -9.16
C THR A 65 6.32 3.16 -8.65
N GLY A 66 5.54 3.76 -9.55
CA GLY A 66 4.19 4.23 -9.29
C GLY A 66 3.16 3.55 -10.18
N THR A 67 1.90 3.62 -9.77
CA THR A 67 0.77 3.14 -10.58
C THR A 67 -0.49 3.99 -10.39
N PHE A 68 -1.32 4.06 -11.42
CA PHE A 68 -2.66 4.65 -11.34
C PHE A 68 -3.74 3.63 -10.93
N SER A 69 -3.39 2.35 -10.78
CA SER A 69 -4.36 1.26 -10.61
C SER A 69 -5.25 1.41 -9.37
N LYS A 70 -4.71 1.99 -8.28
CA LYS A 70 -5.43 2.12 -7.01
C LYS A 70 -6.12 3.47 -6.85
N ALA A 71 -5.61 4.50 -7.53
CA ALA A 71 -6.17 5.84 -7.45
C ALA A 71 -7.25 6.08 -8.51
N LEU A 72 -7.10 5.48 -9.70
CA LEU A 72 -8.03 5.62 -10.81
C LEU A 72 -8.74 4.29 -11.06
N LEU A 73 -8.22 3.48 -11.98
CA LEU A 73 -8.85 2.25 -12.44
C LEU A 73 -7.77 1.18 -12.71
N PRO A 74 -7.91 -0.04 -12.17
CA PRO A 74 -6.96 -1.13 -12.42
C PRO A 74 -6.83 -1.49 -13.90
N SER A 75 -7.90 -1.31 -14.68
CA SER A 75 -7.97 -1.60 -16.12
C SER A 75 -7.13 -0.65 -16.99
N LEU A 76 -6.63 0.47 -16.43
CA LEU A 76 -5.73 1.37 -17.17
C LEU A 76 -4.43 0.65 -17.55
N ARG A 77 -3.93 -0.22 -16.66
CA ARG A 77 -2.65 -0.92 -16.80
C ARG A 77 -1.47 0.04 -17.04
N ILE A 78 -1.47 1.19 -16.35
CA ILE A 78 -0.42 2.20 -16.43
C ILE A 78 0.32 2.26 -15.09
N GLY A 79 1.61 1.95 -15.16
CA GLY A 79 2.61 2.19 -14.13
C GLY A 79 3.79 2.96 -14.72
N TYR A 80 4.57 3.58 -13.87
CA TYR A 80 5.70 4.40 -14.28
C TYR A 80 6.88 4.19 -13.33
N PRO A 81 8.11 3.99 -13.84
CA PRO A 81 9.31 4.11 -13.02
C PRO A 81 9.73 5.57 -12.91
N VAL A 82 10.33 5.93 -11.78
CA VAL A 82 11.17 7.12 -11.62
C VAL A 82 12.57 6.60 -11.35
N ALA A 83 13.47 6.89 -12.28
CA ALA A 83 14.83 6.36 -12.31
C ALA A 83 15.77 7.45 -12.82
N ARG A 84 17.08 7.24 -12.60
CA ARG A 84 18.12 8.11 -13.16
C ARG A 84 18.09 8.10 -14.69
N ALA A 85 18.44 9.24 -15.28
CA ALA A 85 18.42 9.43 -16.73
C ALA A 85 19.30 8.43 -17.49
N ASP A 86 20.44 8.02 -16.91
CA ASP A 86 21.37 7.04 -17.50
C ASP A 86 20.79 5.62 -17.58
N LEU A 87 19.77 5.29 -16.78
CA LEU A 87 19.10 3.99 -16.81
C LEU A 87 17.93 3.95 -17.81
N VAL A 88 17.40 5.12 -18.20
CA VAL A 88 16.24 5.20 -19.11
C VAL A 88 16.47 4.44 -20.43
N PRO A 89 17.64 4.55 -21.10
CA PRO A 89 17.90 3.78 -22.31
C PRO A 89 17.81 2.27 -22.09
N ALA A 90 18.28 1.76 -20.94
CA ALA A 90 18.20 0.34 -20.60
C ALA A 90 16.75 -0.13 -20.40
N PHE A 91 15.92 0.66 -19.70
CA PHE A 91 14.49 0.38 -19.57
C PHE A 91 13.78 0.37 -20.93
N CYS A 92 14.08 1.36 -21.79
CA CYS A 92 13.53 1.44 -23.13
C CYS A 92 13.97 0.26 -24.01
N ALA A 93 15.21 -0.21 -23.87
CA ALA A 93 15.73 -1.35 -24.63
C ALA A 93 15.07 -2.68 -24.24
N VAL A 94 14.74 -2.88 -22.96
CA VAL A 94 14.05 -4.09 -22.48
C VAL A 94 12.56 -4.07 -22.82
N ARG A 95 11.96 -2.89 -22.97
CA ARG A 95 10.51 -2.74 -23.16
C ARG A 95 9.91 -3.62 -24.27
N PRO A 96 10.47 -3.69 -25.50
CA PRO A 96 9.91 -4.55 -26.56
C PRO A 96 9.87 -6.04 -26.22
N ALA A 97 10.72 -6.51 -25.31
CA ALA A 97 10.73 -7.91 -24.86
C ALA A 97 9.64 -8.21 -23.82
N VAL A 98 9.10 -7.20 -23.15
CA VAL A 98 8.00 -7.33 -22.16
C VAL A 98 6.65 -7.08 -22.85
N ASP A 99 6.52 -5.92 -23.48
CA ASP A 99 5.32 -5.45 -24.17
C ASP A 99 5.60 -4.16 -24.96
N ARG A 100 5.04 -4.04 -26.17
CA ARG A 100 5.41 -2.96 -27.11
C ARG A 100 5.20 -1.54 -26.54
N SER A 101 4.05 -1.26 -25.94
CA SER A 101 3.76 -0.02 -25.19
C SER A 101 2.39 -0.13 -24.48
N PRO A 102 2.13 0.64 -23.41
CA PRO A 102 0.77 0.80 -22.90
C PRO A 102 -0.12 1.49 -23.94
N PRO A 103 -1.44 1.26 -23.97
CA PRO A 103 -2.31 1.89 -24.96
C PRO A 103 -2.19 3.42 -24.98
N SER A 104 -1.81 3.99 -26.13
CA SER A 104 -1.55 5.43 -26.30
C SER A 104 -2.76 6.30 -25.96
N SER A 105 -3.98 5.82 -26.25
CA SER A 105 -5.22 6.49 -25.89
C SER A 105 -5.36 6.67 -24.38
N ARG A 106 -5.04 5.65 -23.58
CA ARG A 106 -5.09 5.72 -22.11
C ARG A 106 -4.00 6.66 -21.57
N GLN A 107 -2.81 6.64 -22.16
CA GLN A 107 -1.74 7.56 -21.78
C GLN A 107 -2.16 9.01 -22.00
N ARG A 108 -2.78 9.32 -23.15
CA ARG A 108 -3.28 10.68 -23.45
C ARG A 108 -4.38 11.13 -22.49
N VAL A 109 -5.34 10.25 -22.18
CA VAL A 109 -6.40 10.58 -21.20
C VAL A 109 -5.81 10.89 -19.83
N ILE A 110 -4.84 10.09 -19.36
CA ILE A 110 -4.19 10.36 -18.07
C ILE A 110 -3.36 11.64 -18.13
N ALA A 111 -2.63 11.91 -19.21
CA ALA A 111 -1.86 13.13 -19.38
C ALA A 111 -2.76 14.37 -19.26
N ASN A 112 -3.85 14.43 -20.02
CA ASN A 112 -4.82 15.53 -19.94
C ASN A 112 -5.42 15.66 -18.53
N PHE A 113 -5.78 14.53 -17.91
CA PHE A 113 -6.35 14.52 -16.55
C PHE A 113 -5.38 15.05 -15.49
N LEU A 114 -4.07 14.85 -15.68
CA LEU A 114 -3.02 15.40 -14.83
C LEU A 114 -2.78 16.89 -15.13
N GLU A 115 -2.64 17.27 -16.40
CA GLU A 115 -2.40 18.63 -16.87
C GLU A 115 -3.53 19.60 -16.48
N GLU A 116 -4.78 19.15 -16.57
CA GLU A 116 -5.97 19.92 -16.17
C GLU A 116 -6.15 19.98 -14.64
N GLY A 117 -5.28 19.34 -13.85
CA GLY A 117 -5.30 19.43 -12.38
C GLY A 117 -6.43 18.64 -11.70
N TYR A 118 -7.11 17.73 -12.41
CA TYR A 118 -8.19 16.93 -11.83
C TYR A 118 -7.68 15.86 -10.86
N PHE A 119 -6.47 15.34 -11.07
CA PHE A 119 -5.95 14.26 -10.24
C PHE A 119 -5.78 14.63 -8.76
N PRO A 120 -5.17 15.77 -8.37
CA PRO A 120 -5.13 16.19 -6.97
C PRO A 120 -6.51 16.32 -6.32
N VAL A 121 -7.50 16.87 -7.04
CA VAL A 121 -8.88 17.02 -6.55
C VAL A 121 -9.54 15.67 -6.34
N HIS A 122 -9.40 14.77 -7.31
CA HIS A 122 -9.89 13.39 -7.22
C HIS A 122 -9.24 12.64 -6.04
N LEU A 123 -7.93 12.76 -5.90
CA LEU A 123 -7.18 12.08 -4.85
C LEU A 123 -7.59 12.55 -3.45
N ARG A 124 -7.86 13.84 -3.27
CA ARG A 124 -8.41 14.38 -2.00
C ARG A 124 -9.74 13.72 -1.65
N ARG A 125 -10.70 13.70 -2.59
CA ARG A 125 -12.02 13.06 -2.39
C ARG A 125 -11.88 11.56 -2.11
N LEU A 126 -10.98 10.88 -2.81
CA LEU A 126 -10.72 9.46 -2.63
C LEU A 126 -10.15 9.18 -1.23
N ARG A 127 -9.20 9.99 -0.75
CA ARG A 127 -8.63 9.86 0.60
C ARG A 127 -9.69 10.03 1.68
N GLU A 128 -10.57 11.02 1.55
CA GLU A 128 -11.68 11.24 2.49
C GLU A 128 -12.62 10.04 2.55
N ARG A 129 -13.01 9.50 1.39
CA ARG A 129 -13.85 8.29 1.30
C ARG A 129 -13.16 7.09 1.93
N LEU A 130 -11.88 6.87 1.63
CA LEU A 130 -11.12 5.74 2.14
C LEU A 130 -10.93 5.83 3.66
N ARG A 131 -10.66 7.03 4.19
CA ARG A 131 -10.59 7.27 5.64
C ARG A 131 -11.93 6.97 6.32
N ALA A 132 -13.03 7.49 5.79
CA ALA A 132 -14.36 7.21 6.33
C ALA A 132 -14.70 5.71 6.33
N SER A 133 -14.30 4.98 5.28
CA SER A 133 -14.53 3.54 5.20
C SER A 133 -13.66 2.75 6.19
N ARG A 134 -12.39 3.14 6.35
CA ARG A 134 -11.48 2.59 7.35
C ARG A 134 -12.06 2.77 8.75
N ASP A 135 -12.46 3.99 9.10
CA ASP A 135 -12.93 4.33 10.44
C ASP A 135 -14.25 3.62 10.76
N MET A 136 -15.15 3.52 9.76
CA MET A 136 -16.39 2.74 9.89
C MET A 136 -16.11 1.26 10.15
N MET A 137 -15.23 0.63 9.35
CA MET A 137 -14.88 -0.78 9.53
C MET A 137 -14.22 -1.00 10.90
N ALA A 138 -13.25 -0.16 11.27
CA ALA A 138 -12.57 -0.26 12.56
C ALA A 138 -13.55 -0.09 13.74
N GLY A 139 -14.47 0.86 13.65
CA GLY A 139 -15.53 1.05 14.64
C GLY A 139 -16.42 -0.18 14.80
N PHE A 140 -16.87 -0.78 13.69
CA PHE A 140 -17.68 -2.01 13.75
C PHE A 140 -16.92 -3.20 14.35
N LEU A 141 -15.65 -3.36 14.00
CA LEU A 141 -14.81 -4.42 14.55
C LEU A 141 -14.60 -4.23 16.06
N ALA A 142 -14.36 -2.99 16.51
CA ALA A 142 -14.21 -2.67 17.92
C ALA A 142 -15.52 -2.82 18.70
N GLU A 143 -16.68 -2.46 18.13
CA GLU A 143 -17.97 -2.56 18.80
C GLU A 143 -18.45 -4.01 18.90
N ARG A 144 -18.27 -4.81 17.84
CA ARG A 144 -18.93 -6.13 17.70
C ARG A 144 -18.01 -7.31 17.92
N LEU A 145 -16.71 -7.13 17.80
CA LEU A 145 -15.73 -8.22 17.79
C LEU A 145 -14.50 -7.92 18.66
N ALA A 146 -14.56 -6.95 19.59
CA ALA A 146 -13.42 -6.61 20.45
C ALA A 146 -12.90 -7.81 21.25
N ASP A 147 -13.76 -8.72 21.68
CA ASP A 147 -13.37 -9.94 22.41
C ASP A 147 -12.62 -10.95 21.52
N HIS A 148 -12.72 -10.81 20.20
CA HIS A 148 -12.16 -11.74 19.22
C HIS A 148 -11.00 -11.19 18.40
N VAL A 149 -11.01 -9.88 18.13
CA VAL A 149 -10.05 -9.23 17.25
C VAL A 149 -9.59 -7.90 17.83
N ALA A 150 -8.27 -7.67 17.78
CA ALA A 150 -7.70 -6.36 17.99
C ALA A 150 -7.35 -5.73 16.63
N VAL A 151 -7.90 -4.54 16.37
CA VAL A 151 -7.71 -3.79 15.12
C VAL A 151 -6.40 -3.03 15.15
N LEU A 152 -5.61 -3.17 14.08
CA LEU A 152 -4.39 -2.39 13.85
C LEU A 152 -4.70 -1.38 12.75
N LEU A 153 -4.87 -0.12 13.16
CA LEU A 153 -5.26 0.95 12.26
C LEU A 153 -4.06 1.40 11.41
N PRO A 154 -4.18 1.37 10.07
CA PRO A 154 -3.09 1.76 9.19
C PRO A 154 -2.99 3.28 9.05
N ASP A 155 -1.75 3.78 9.07
CA ASP A 155 -1.40 5.16 8.70
C ASP A 155 -1.56 5.44 7.20
N GLN A 156 -1.59 4.38 6.40
CA GLN A 156 -1.55 4.45 4.94
C GLN A 156 -2.23 3.24 4.30
N GLY A 157 -2.78 3.46 3.12
CA GLY A 157 -3.13 2.39 2.21
C GLY A 157 -4.63 2.13 2.17
N ILE A 158 -4.98 0.91 1.80
CA ILE A 158 -6.35 0.49 1.50
C ILE A 158 -6.78 -0.78 2.23
N ASN A 159 -5.96 -1.26 3.16
CA ASN A 159 -6.27 -2.42 3.98
C ASN A 159 -5.92 -2.13 5.43
N LEU A 160 -6.68 -2.69 6.35
CA LEU A 160 -6.32 -2.76 7.77
C LEU A 160 -6.01 -4.21 8.13
N THR A 161 -5.31 -4.40 9.25
CA THR A 161 -5.05 -5.74 9.77
C THR A 161 -5.72 -5.93 11.12
N VAL A 162 -6.08 -7.18 11.40
CA VAL A 162 -6.58 -7.57 12.72
C VAL A 162 -5.76 -8.75 13.22
N ARG A 163 -5.54 -8.79 14.53
CA ARG A 163 -4.93 -9.93 15.22
C ARG A 163 -5.96 -10.60 16.12
N SER A 164 -5.80 -11.90 16.33
CA SER A 164 -6.54 -12.62 17.36
C SER A 164 -6.25 -12.04 18.74
N THR A 165 -7.27 -12.00 19.59
CA THR A 165 -7.17 -11.76 21.03
C THR A 165 -6.88 -13.05 21.82
N GLY A 166 -6.78 -14.20 21.14
CA GLY A 166 -6.65 -15.53 21.75
C GLY A 166 -7.91 -16.39 21.62
N SER A 167 -8.98 -15.87 21.02
CA SER A 167 -10.23 -16.61 20.81
C SER A 167 -10.20 -17.54 19.58
N TRP A 168 -9.16 -17.46 18.76
CA TRP A 168 -8.93 -18.33 17.61
C TRP A 168 -7.44 -18.33 17.27
N ASP A 169 -6.94 -19.49 16.84
CA ASP A 169 -5.53 -19.67 16.47
C ASP A 169 -5.34 -19.92 14.97
N ASP A 170 -6.26 -20.66 14.34
CA ASP A 170 -6.16 -20.98 12.91
C ASP A 170 -6.86 -19.92 12.04
N VAL A 171 -6.05 -19.09 11.38
CA VAL A 171 -6.52 -18.11 10.39
C VAL A 171 -7.24 -18.77 9.21
N THR A 172 -6.90 -20.00 8.86
CA THR A 172 -7.46 -20.74 7.72
C THR A 172 -8.93 -21.06 7.96
N ASP A 173 -9.25 -21.57 9.15
CA ASP A 173 -10.62 -21.88 9.55
C ASP A 173 -11.47 -20.62 9.61
N VAL A 174 -10.94 -19.54 10.19
CA VAL A 174 -11.62 -18.23 10.22
C VAL A 174 -11.92 -17.74 8.80
N CYS A 175 -10.96 -17.83 7.88
CA CYS A 175 -11.17 -17.45 6.47
C CYS A 175 -12.23 -18.31 5.79
N ALA A 176 -12.23 -19.63 6.03
CA ALA A 176 -13.19 -20.56 5.44
C ALA A 176 -14.62 -20.29 5.95
N VAL A 177 -14.79 -20.06 7.26
CA VAL A 177 -16.09 -19.73 7.87
C VAL A 177 -16.58 -18.37 7.38
N ALA A 178 -15.71 -17.36 7.34
CA ALA A 178 -16.06 -16.03 6.82
C ALA A 178 -16.52 -16.11 5.35
N LEU A 179 -15.81 -16.88 4.52
CA LEU A 179 -16.16 -17.05 3.11
C LEU A 179 -17.52 -17.73 2.93
N LYS A 180 -17.85 -18.75 3.73
CA LYS A 180 -19.19 -19.36 3.75
C LYS A 180 -20.31 -18.36 4.09
N LYS A 181 -19.97 -17.26 4.78
CA LYS A 181 -20.88 -16.14 5.10
C LYS A 181 -20.78 -14.97 4.11
N GLY A 182 -20.05 -15.14 3.00
CA GLY A 182 -19.89 -14.11 1.97
C GLY A 182 -18.88 -13.01 2.32
N VAL A 183 -18.05 -13.21 3.36
CA VAL A 183 -17.03 -12.26 3.78
C VAL A 183 -15.65 -12.78 3.39
N VAL A 184 -14.94 -12.02 2.57
CA VAL A 184 -13.56 -12.35 2.19
C VAL A 184 -12.59 -11.65 3.14
N VAL A 185 -11.80 -12.46 3.84
CA VAL A 185 -10.63 -12.02 4.62
C VAL A 185 -9.41 -12.80 4.14
N ILE A 186 -8.23 -12.18 4.21
CA ILE A 186 -7.00 -12.77 3.69
C ILE A 186 -6.07 -13.08 4.87
N PRO A 187 -5.58 -14.32 5.03
CA PRO A 187 -4.62 -14.62 6.08
C PRO A 187 -3.27 -14.00 5.72
N LEU A 188 -2.71 -13.20 6.63
CA LEU A 188 -1.43 -12.52 6.40
C LEU A 188 -0.26 -13.50 6.23
N SER A 189 -0.41 -14.75 6.69
CA SER A 189 0.56 -15.82 6.46
C SER A 189 0.91 -16.03 4.98
N ARG A 190 -0.01 -15.71 4.06
CA ARG A 190 0.24 -15.76 2.60
C ARG A 190 1.24 -14.71 2.09
N MET A 191 1.52 -13.68 2.89
CA MET A 191 2.41 -12.57 2.56
C MET A 191 3.72 -12.61 3.37
N ASN A 192 3.91 -13.64 4.18
CA ASN A 192 5.12 -13.80 4.97
C ASN A 192 6.29 -14.27 4.12
N VAL A 193 7.41 -13.55 4.21
CA VAL A 193 8.71 -14.03 3.69
C VAL A 193 9.31 -15.07 4.64
N VAL A 194 9.09 -14.88 5.95
CA VAL A 194 9.53 -15.79 7.00
C VAL A 194 8.31 -16.19 7.84
N SER A 195 8.17 -17.48 8.13
CA SER A 195 7.06 -18.00 8.93
C SER A 195 7.01 -17.34 10.31
N THR A 196 5.82 -16.96 10.75
CA THR A 196 5.57 -16.40 12.08
C THR A 196 4.37 -17.09 12.70
N LYS A 197 4.42 -17.26 14.03
CA LYS A 197 3.30 -17.78 14.83
C LYS A 197 2.16 -16.77 15.02
N ARG A 198 2.32 -15.52 14.54
CA ARG A 198 1.33 -14.45 14.74
C ARG A 198 0.19 -14.59 13.72
N SER A 199 -0.96 -15.06 14.21
CA SER A 199 -2.20 -15.13 13.44
C SER A 199 -2.81 -13.76 13.21
N ARG A 200 -2.79 -13.30 11.95
CA ARG A 200 -3.35 -12.01 11.53
C ARG A 200 -4.14 -12.14 10.23
N LEU A 201 -5.16 -11.31 10.10
CA LEU A 201 -5.98 -11.20 8.89
C LEU A 201 -5.82 -9.80 8.29
N LEU A 202 -5.88 -9.73 6.96
CA LEU A 202 -5.91 -8.50 6.18
C LEU A 202 -7.34 -8.29 5.66
N LEU A 203 -7.87 -7.08 5.87
CA LEU A 203 -9.19 -6.66 5.41
C LEU A 203 -9.07 -5.40 4.56
N GLY A 204 -9.62 -5.44 3.35
CA GLY A 204 -9.69 -4.28 2.46
C GLY A 204 -10.92 -3.42 2.75
N PHE A 205 -10.75 -2.11 2.88
CA PHE A 205 -11.87 -1.18 3.13
C PHE A 205 -12.41 -0.35 1.93
N PRO A 206 -11.80 -0.28 0.72
CA PRO A 206 -12.35 0.52 -0.40
C PRO A 206 -13.73 0.09 -0.92
N GLY A 207 -14.10 -1.18 -0.71
CA GLY A 207 -15.30 -1.80 -1.26
C GLY A 207 -16.60 -1.52 -0.49
N PHE A 208 -16.53 -0.88 0.67
CA PHE A 208 -17.71 -0.65 1.51
C PHE A 208 -18.33 0.70 1.15
N PRO A 209 -19.52 0.72 0.53
CA PRO A 209 -20.25 1.97 0.36
C PRO A 209 -20.62 2.50 1.74
N ARG A 210 -20.61 3.84 1.90
CA ARG A 210 -21.37 4.46 2.99
C ARG A 210 -22.80 3.96 2.82
N ARG A 211 -23.33 3.20 3.80
CA ARG A 211 -24.78 3.01 3.88
C ARG A 211 -25.38 4.42 3.84
N ARG A 212 -26.11 4.75 2.77
CA ARG A 212 -27.06 5.86 2.84
C ARG A 212 -28.00 5.45 3.98
N ARG A 213 -28.02 6.23 5.07
CA ARG A 213 -29.12 6.13 6.01
C ARG A 213 -30.39 6.37 5.18
N ILE A 214 -31.20 5.33 5.05
CA ILE A 214 -32.59 5.43 4.59
C ILE A 214 -33.37 5.91 5.82
#